data_AF-A0A929JBR6-F1
#
_entry.id   AF-A0A929JBR6-F1
#
_cell.length_a   1.000
_cell.length_b   1.000
_cell.length_c   1.000
_cell.angle_alpha   90.00
_cell.angle_beta   90.00
_cell.angle_gamma   90.00
#
_symmetry.space_group_name_H-M   'P 1'
#
loop_
_entity.id
_entity.type
_entity.pdbx_description
1 polymer ?
#
loop_
_entity_poly.entity_id
_entity_poly.type
_entity_poly.pdbx_seq_one_letter_code
_entity_poly.pdbx_strand_id
1 'polypeptide(L)'
;MTGISAGMRSGKLIFQLLALFILLQPVVHAGDGNPGVYKQTVDKPVSAIYDKLYKSLEEARFYVVFEPDIGKNISRFAEKWGDDYNQNNLSEMRSMVFCNGWYANKVSNLDPDMLGFCPLHLTLTERDGKTTVLFNRPSVV
;
A
#
# COMPACT_ATOMS: atom_id res chain seq x y z
N MET A 1 -1.13 55.70 43.33
CA MET A 1 0.00 54.98 42.70
C MET A 1 -0.36 53.52 42.56
N THR A 2 -0.38 53.04 41.31
CA THR A 2 -0.08 51.68 40.84
C THR A 2 -0.84 50.50 41.46
N GLY A 3 -1.96 50.13 40.82
CA GLY A 3 -2.48 48.76 40.78
C GLY A 3 -3.04 48.53 39.38
N ILE A 4 -2.98 47.29 38.87
CA ILE A 4 -3.36 46.87 37.51
C ILE A 4 -2.21 46.98 36.48
N SER A 5 -1.23 46.06 36.52
CA SER A 5 -0.45 45.71 35.32
C SER A 5 0.33 44.39 35.47
N ALA A 6 -0.25 43.36 36.09
CA ALA A 6 0.41 42.05 36.23
C ALA A 6 -0.23 40.96 35.36
N GLY A 7 -1.56 40.97 35.17
CA GLY A 7 -2.29 39.88 34.48
C GLY A 7 -2.10 39.85 32.96
N MET A 8 -1.91 40.99 32.31
CA MET A 8 -1.94 41.08 30.83
C MET A 8 -0.62 40.65 30.15
N ARG A 9 0.50 40.64 30.90
CA ARG A 9 1.80 40.15 30.41
C ARG A 9 1.90 38.62 30.45
N SER A 10 1.26 37.98 31.44
CA SER A 10 1.29 36.52 31.61
C SER A 10 0.58 35.79 30.48
N GLY A 11 -0.56 36.30 30.01
CA GLY A 11 -1.32 35.68 28.91
C GLY A 11 -0.57 35.70 27.57
N LYS A 12 0.14 36.80 27.26
CA LYS A 12 0.96 36.89 26.04
C LYS A 12 2.16 35.95 26.07
N LEU A 13 2.81 35.79 27.23
CA LEU A 13 3.94 34.89 27.38
C LEU A 13 3.51 33.42 27.26
N ILE A 14 2.37 33.05 27.85
CA ILE A 14 1.78 31.72 27.71
C ILE A 14 1.42 31.46 26.24
N PHE A 15 0.81 32.43 25.55
CA PHE A 15 0.44 32.29 24.14
C PHE A 15 1.67 32.15 23.23
N GLN A 16 2.75 32.88 23.51
CA GLN A 16 4.01 32.77 22.78
C GLN A 16 4.73 31.44 23.04
N LEU A 17 4.72 30.95 24.29
CA LEU A 17 5.29 29.63 24.63
C LEU A 17 4.47 28.49 24.00
N LEU A 18 3.14 28.62 23.94
CA LEU A 18 2.27 27.65 23.29
C LEU A 18 2.49 27.63 21.77
N ALA A 19 2.62 28.80 21.14
CA ALA A 19 2.93 28.90 19.71
C ALA A 19 4.31 28.31 19.36
N LEU A 20 5.31 28.52 20.23
CA LEU A 20 6.64 27.93 20.08
C LEU A 20 6.62 26.40 20.25
N PHE A 21 5.79 25.88 21.15
CA PHE A 21 5.61 24.44 21.38
C PHE A 21 4.91 23.73 20.20
N ILE A 22 4.03 24.43 19.48
CA ILE A 22 3.39 23.94 18.25
C ILE A 22 4.39 23.88 17.08
N LEU A 23 5.35 24.82 17.03
CA LEU A 23 6.39 24.86 15.99
C LEU A 23 7.55 23.87 16.25
N LEU A 24 7.69 23.38 17.49
CA LEU A 24 8.70 22.38 17.89
C LEU A 24 8.18 20.94 17.84
N GLN A 25 6.97 20.71 17.31
CA GLN A 25 6.48 19.35 17.09
C GLN A 25 7.42 18.67 16.07
N PRO A 26 8.04 17.53 16.40
CA PRO A 26 8.79 16.77 15.41
C PRO A 26 7.84 16.41 14.27
N VAL A 27 8.24 16.73 13.04
CA VAL A 27 7.54 16.28 11.83
C VAL A 27 7.65 14.76 11.83
N VAL A 28 6.64 14.08 12.34
CA VAL A 28 6.52 12.62 12.26
C VAL A 28 6.45 12.31 10.77
N HIS A 29 7.58 11.94 10.19
CA HIS A 29 7.61 11.36 8.86
C HIS A 29 6.91 10.01 9.00
N ALA A 30 5.70 9.89 8.46
CA ALA A 30 5.05 8.61 8.20
C ALA A 30 5.84 7.89 7.10
N GLY A 31 7.05 7.44 7.45
CA GLY A 31 8.00 6.76 6.59
C GLY A 31 8.28 5.39 7.17
N ASP A 32 7.32 4.48 7.01
CA ASP A 32 7.57 3.13 6.51
C ASP A 32 6.21 2.48 6.24
N GLY A 33 6.01 1.99 5.02
CA GLY A 33 4.79 1.27 4.67
C GLY A 33 4.59 0.02 5.53
N ASN A 34 3.47 -0.69 5.33
CA ASN A 34 3.23 -1.97 5.98
C ASN A 34 4.43 -2.93 5.71
N PRO A 35 5.20 -3.37 6.72
CA PRO A 35 6.35 -4.25 6.50
C PRO A 35 5.94 -5.68 6.11
N GLY A 36 4.67 -6.05 6.15
CA GLY A 36 4.18 -7.27 5.50
C GLY A 36 4.13 -7.16 3.98
N VAL A 37 4.23 -5.94 3.41
CA VAL A 37 3.96 -5.67 2.00
C VAL A 37 5.13 -4.95 1.35
N TYR A 38 5.77 -5.61 0.39
CA TYR A 38 6.64 -4.94 -0.57
C TYR A 38 5.80 -4.05 -1.49
N LYS A 39 6.20 -2.78 -1.63
CA LYS A 39 5.50 -1.78 -2.43
C LYS A 39 6.48 -1.09 -3.37
N GLN A 40 6.13 -1.05 -4.66
CA GLN A 40 6.89 -0.30 -5.67
C GLN A 40 5.93 0.52 -6.53
N THR A 41 6.18 1.82 -6.65
CA THR A 41 5.37 2.73 -7.49
C THR A 41 6.17 3.18 -8.71
N VAL A 42 5.51 3.24 -9.87
CA VAL A 42 6.08 3.72 -11.13
C VAL A 42 5.13 4.73 -11.79
N ASP A 43 5.70 5.76 -12.42
CA ASP A 43 4.94 6.80 -13.13
C ASP A 43 4.50 6.33 -14.53
N LYS A 44 3.76 5.22 -14.58
CA LYS A 44 3.17 4.63 -15.79
C LYS A 44 1.84 3.95 -15.45
N PRO A 45 0.86 3.94 -16.37
CA PRO A 45 -0.39 3.22 -16.17
C PRO A 45 -0.15 1.70 -16.17
N VAL A 46 -1.10 0.95 -15.62
CA VAL A 46 -1.01 -0.52 -15.50
C VAL A 46 -0.86 -1.15 -16.88
N SER A 47 -1.62 -0.66 -17.86
CA SER A 47 -1.58 -1.11 -19.26
C SER A 47 -0.19 -1.02 -19.89
N ALA A 48 0.68 -0.11 -19.42
CA ALA A 48 2.03 0.06 -19.93
C ALA A 48 3.07 -0.85 -19.26
N ILE A 49 2.74 -1.49 -18.13
CA ILE A 49 3.68 -2.34 -17.40
C ILE A 49 3.24 -3.80 -17.24
N TYR A 50 1.95 -4.09 -17.42
CA TYR A 50 1.34 -5.39 -17.14
C TYR A 50 2.06 -6.53 -17.89
N ASP A 51 2.14 -6.45 -19.22
CA ASP A 51 2.81 -7.47 -20.05
C ASP A 51 4.30 -7.64 -19.72
N LYS A 52 4.97 -6.53 -19.34
CA LYS A 52 6.37 -6.58 -18.95
C LYS A 52 6.55 -7.34 -17.64
N LEU A 53 5.69 -7.08 -16.65
CA LEU A 53 5.73 -7.75 -15.36
C LEU A 53 5.42 -9.24 -15.50
N TYR A 54 4.39 -9.58 -16.30
CA TYR A 54 4.06 -10.95 -16.67
C TYR A 54 5.29 -11.68 -17.21
N LYS A 55 5.94 -11.12 -18.25
CA LYS A 55 7.12 -11.73 -18.88
C LYS A 55 8.28 -11.88 -17.90
N SER A 56 8.53 -10.89 -17.06
CA SER A 56 9.60 -10.96 -16.05
C SER A 56 9.36 -12.06 -15.01
N LEU A 57 8.10 -12.31 -14.61
CA LEU A 57 7.76 -13.43 -13.73
C LEU A 57 8.04 -14.77 -14.43
N GLU A 58 7.55 -14.93 -15.66
CA GLU A 58 7.72 -16.14 -16.47
C GLU A 58 9.20 -16.45 -16.74
N GLU A 59 10.00 -15.46 -17.11
CA GLU A 59 11.45 -15.57 -17.31
C GLU A 59 12.17 -16.01 -16.02
N ALA A 60 11.68 -15.58 -14.86
CA ALA A 60 12.15 -15.99 -13.55
C ALA A 60 11.56 -17.34 -13.07
N ARG A 61 10.84 -18.08 -13.94
CA ARG A 61 10.16 -19.36 -13.65
C ARG A 61 9.05 -19.25 -12.59
N PHE A 62 8.51 -18.05 -12.41
CA PHE A 62 7.28 -17.82 -11.68
C PHE A 62 6.13 -17.75 -12.69
N TYR A 63 5.54 -18.91 -12.96
CA TYR A 63 4.50 -19.05 -13.97
C TYR A 63 3.19 -18.45 -13.47
N VAL A 64 2.59 -17.56 -14.25
CA VAL A 64 1.29 -16.95 -13.95
C VAL A 64 0.20 -17.97 -14.27
N VAL A 65 -0.60 -18.31 -13.26
CA VAL A 65 -1.66 -19.32 -13.36
C VAL A 65 -3.05 -18.71 -13.39
N PHE A 66 -3.21 -17.47 -12.91
CA PHE A 66 -4.48 -16.76 -12.93
C PHE A 66 -4.27 -15.24 -12.87
N GLU A 67 -5.12 -14.51 -13.56
CA GLU A 67 -5.03 -13.06 -13.72
C GLU A 67 -6.36 -12.36 -13.37
N PRO A 68 -6.69 -12.23 -12.07
CA PRO A 68 -7.91 -11.54 -11.67
C PRO A 68 -7.93 -10.08 -12.12
N ASP A 69 -9.03 -9.69 -12.75
CA ASP A 69 -9.45 -8.29 -12.87
C ASP A 69 -10.35 -7.94 -11.68
N ILE A 70 -9.74 -7.56 -10.56
CA ILE A 70 -10.44 -7.28 -9.30
C ILE A 70 -11.39 -6.10 -9.51
N GLY A 71 -10.90 -5.03 -10.15
CA GLY A 71 -11.67 -3.82 -10.41
C GLY A 71 -12.93 -4.10 -11.21
N LYS A 72 -12.82 -4.84 -12.32
CA LYS A 72 -13.97 -5.25 -13.11
C LYS A 72 -14.91 -6.20 -12.36
N ASN A 73 -14.38 -7.10 -11.53
CA ASN A 73 -15.20 -8.04 -10.78
C ASN A 73 -16.06 -7.35 -9.71
N ILE A 74 -15.55 -6.26 -9.11
CA ILE A 74 -16.27 -5.52 -8.07
C ILE A 74 -17.07 -4.33 -8.59
N SER A 75 -16.81 -3.85 -9.82
CA SER A 75 -17.49 -2.67 -10.38
C SER A 75 -19.01 -2.82 -10.50
N ARG A 76 -19.49 -4.05 -10.69
CA ARG A 76 -20.94 -4.37 -10.68
C ARG A 76 -21.63 -4.10 -9.34
N PHE A 77 -20.88 -3.94 -8.26
CA PHE A 77 -21.41 -3.62 -6.93
C PHE A 77 -21.35 -2.12 -6.62
N ALA A 78 -20.90 -1.27 -7.56
CA ALA A 78 -20.75 0.17 -7.34
C ALA A 78 -22.06 0.83 -6.87
N GLU A 79 -23.21 0.51 -7.49
CA GLU A 79 -24.51 1.04 -7.06
C GLU A 79 -24.89 0.56 -5.66
N LYS A 80 -24.65 -0.72 -5.35
CA LYS A 80 -24.97 -1.31 -4.05
C LYS A 80 -24.16 -0.69 -2.91
N TRP A 81 -22.89 -0.38 -3.16
CA TRP A 81 -22.00 0.19 -2.15
C TRP A 81 -22.04 1.71 -2.10
N GLY A 82 -22.49 2.39 -3.17
CA GLY A 82 -22.63 3.84 -3.19
C GLY A 82 -21.33 4.54 -2.80
N ASP A 83 -21.40 5.38 -1.77
CA ASP A 83 -20.27 6.18 -1.26
C ASP A 83 -19.13 5.34 -0.64
N ASP A 84 -19.38 4.05 -0.35
CA ASP A 84 -18.36 3.12 0.13
C ASP A 84 -17.54 2.50 -1.02
N TYR A 85 -17.99 2.66 -2.27
CA TYR A 85 -17.26 2.12 -3.42
C TYR A 85 -16.03 2.96 -3.76
N ASN A 86 -14.86 2.32 -3.79
CA ASN A 86 -13.64 2.87 -4.37
C ASN A 86 -13.22 4.26 -3.84
N GLN A 87 -13.29 4.47 -2.52
CA GLN A 87 -12.92 5.74 -1.86
C GLN A 87 -11.47 6.20 -2.13
N ASN A 88 -10.60 5.27 -2.55
CA ASN A 88 -9.22 5.58 -2.94
C ASN A 88 -9.06 6.02 -4.41
N ASN A 89 -10.16 6.10 -5.17
CA ASN A 89 -10.22 6.49 -6.57
C ASN A 89 -9.24 5.71 -7.45
N LEU A 90 -9.17 4.40 -7.27
CA LEU A 90 -8.33 3.53 -8.09
C LEU A 90 -8.97 3.37 -9.47
N SER A 91 -8.23 3.67 -10.53
CA SER A 91 -8.68 3.50 -11.92
C SER A 91 -8.56 2.06 -12.38
N GLU A 92 -7.60 1.31 -11.84
CA GLU A 92 -7.34 -0.08 -12.19
C GLU A 92 -6.98 -0.89 -10.94
N MET A 93 -7.47 -2.13 -10.84
CA MET A 93 -7.10 -3.11 -9.81
C MET A 93 -6.96 -4.49 -10.45
N ARG A 94 -5.72 -4.89 -10.73
CA ARG A 94 -5.39 -6.19 -11.34
C ARG A 94 -4.55 -7.02 -10.39
N SER A 95 -4.58 -8.33 -10.55
CA SER A 95 -3.70 -9.23 -9.82
C SER A 95 -3.09 -10.25 -10.78
N MET A 96 -1.87 -10.69 -10.47
CA MET A 96 -1.28 -11.88 -11.06
C MET A 96 -1.04 -12.89 -9.94
N VAL A 97 -1.59 -14.08 -10.11
CA VAL A 97 -1.37 -15.23 -9.22
C VAL A 97 -0.37 -16.15 -9.92
N PHE A 98 0.72 -16.47 -9.26
CA PHE A 98 1.85 -17.13 -9.89
C PHE A 98 2.56 -18.12 -8.94
N CYS A 99 3.28 -19.07 -9.51
CA CYS A 99 3.97 -20.10 -8.75
C CYS A 99 5.30 -20.47 -9.40
N ASN A 100 6.28 -20.83 -8.57
CA ASN A 100 7.48 -21.54 -9.00
C ASN A 100 7.42 -22.96 -8.43
N GLY A 101 7.25 -23.96 -9.31
CA GLY A 101 7.05 -25.35 -8.89
C GLY A 101 8.22 -25.94 -8.09
N TRP A 102 9.45 -25.48 -8.33
CA TRP A 102 10.62 -25.92 -7.56
C TRP A 102 10.57 -25.39 -6.13
N TYR A 103 10.17 -24.13 -5.94
CA TYR A 103 10.00 -23.55 -4.61
C TYR A 103 8.79 -24.14 -3.89
N ALA A 104 7.68 -24.35 -4.57
CA ALA A 104 6.53 -25.04 -4.00
C ALA A 104 6.92 -26.42 -3.47
N ASN A 105 7.61 -27.24 -4.27
CA ASN A 105 8.08 -28.56 -3.84
C ASN A 105 9.09 -28.48 -2.69
N LYS A 106 10.03 -27.53 -2.73
CA LYS A 106 11.02 -27.40 -1.65
C LYS A 106 10.35 -27.00 -0.33
N VAL A 107 9.49 -26.00 -0.36
CA VAL A 107 8.80 -25.49 0.83
C VAL A 107 7.85 -26.54 1.38
N SER A 108 7.04 -27.21 0.54
CA SER A 108 6.11 -28.24 1.00
C SER A 108 6.80 -29.42 1.69
N ASN A 109 8.03 -29.75 1.30
CA ASN A 109 8.81 -30.81 1.93
C ASN A 109 9.41 -30.38 3.28
N LEU A 110 9.69 -29.09 3.47
CA LEU A 110 10.26 -28.56 4.71
C LEU A 110 9.18 -28.25 5.74
N ASP A 111 8.09 -27.62 5.29
CA ASP A 111 6.97 -27.18 6.11
C ASP A 111 5.69 -27.13 5.25
N PRO A 112 4.81 -28.13 5.33
CA PRO A 112 3.55 -28.15 4.59
C PRO A 112 2.60 -27.00 4.92
N ASP A 113 2.66 -26.42 6.13
CA ASP A 113 1.76 -25.32 6.52
C ASP A 113 2.06 -24.06 5.71
N MET A 114 3.31 -23.91 5.25
CA MET A 114 3.72 -22.81 4.36
C MET A 114 3.06 -22.87 2.97
N LEU A 115 2.41 -23.98 2.59
CA LEU A 115 1.57 -24.02 1.39
C LEU A 115 0.35 -23.10 1.49
N GLY A 116 -0.05 -22.66 2.69
CA GLY A 116 -1.08 -21.64 2.86
C GLY A 116 -0.74 -20.28 2.20
N PHE A 117 0.55 -20.04 1.91
CA PHE A 117 1.02 -18.84 1.20
C PHE A 117 1.24 -19.07 -0.31
N CYS A 118 0.99 -20.28 -0.81
CA CYS A 118 1.10 -20.64 -2.22
C CYS A 118 -0.31 -20.82 -2.84
N PRO A 119 -0.55 -20.40 -4.10
CA PRO A 119 0.35 -19.66 -4.97
C PRO A 119 0.61 -18.24 -4.46
N LEU A 120 1.73 -17.68 -4.90
CA LEU A 120 2.05 -16.28 -4.64
C LEU A 120 1.13 -15.38 -5.48
N HIS A 121 1.02 -14.12 -5.08
CA HIS A 121 0.28 -13.13 -5.85
C HIS A 121 0.90 -11.75 -5.69
N LEU A 122 0.75 -10.94 -6.74
CA LEU A 122 0.98 -9.50 -6.69
C LEU A 122 -0.28 -8.77 -7.15
N THR A 123 -0.52 -7.61 -6.59
CA THR A 123 -1.62 -6.72 -6.98
C THR A 123 -1.04 -5.46 -7.60
N LEU A 124 -1.60 -5.05 -8.73
CA LEU A 124 -1.33 -3.77 -9.37
C LEU A 124 -2.54 -2.87 -9.16
N THR A 125 -2.32 -1.69 -8.60
CA THR A 125 -3.33 -0.64 -8.52
C THR A 125 -2.89 0.56 -9.33
N GLU A 126 -3.79 1.17 -10.08
CA GLU A 126 -3.55 2.45 -10.75
C GLU A 126 -4.28 3.59 -10.05
N ARG A 127 -3.59 4.71 -9.87
CA ARG A 127 -4.17 5.99 -9.46
C ARG A 127 -3.39 7.11 -10.11
N ASP A 128 -4.08 8.10 -10.68
CA ASP A 128 -3.46 9.28 -11.32
C ASP A 128 -2.41 8.90 -12.40
N GLY A 129 -2.67 7.84 -13.16
CA GLY A 129 -1.74 7.32 -14.18
C GLY A 129 -0.46 6.68 -13.61
N LYS A 130 -0.38 6.44 -12.30
CA LYS A 130 0.74 5.77 -11.62
C LYS A 130 0.33 4.39 -11.17
N THR A 131 1.17 3.40 -11.45
CA THR A 131 0.97 2.03 -10.98
C THR A 131 1.73 1.80 -9.69
N THR A 132 1.06 1.18 -8.72
CA THR A 132 1.70 0.60 -7.54
C THR A 132 1.58 -0.92 -7.60
N VAL A 133 2.72 -1.60 -7.53
CA VAL A 133 2.82 -3.06 -7.37
C VAL A 133 2.95 -3.38 -5.89
N LEU A 134 2.11 -4.30 -5.42
CA LEU A 134 2.01 -4.74 -4.03
C LEU A 134 2.27 -6.25 -3.98
N PHE A 135 3.17 -6.68 -3.10
CA PHE A 135 3.51 -8.09 -2.91
C PHE A 135 3.66 -8.41 -1.42
N ASN A 136 2.95 -9.42 -0.93
CA ASN A 136 3.07 -9.87 0.45
C ASN A 136 4.42 -10.54 0.65
N ARG A 137 5.18 -10.16 1.68
CA ARG A 137 6.51 -10.71 2.00
C ARG A 137 6.34 -11.99 2.83
N PRO A 138 6.51 -13.20 2.28
CA PRO A 138 6.24 -14.44 3.02
C PRO A 138 7.20 -14.70 4.19
N SER A 139 8.29 -13.93 4.29
CA SER A 139 9.21 -14.00 5.42
C SER A 139 8.78 -13.15 6.62
N VAL A 140 7.70 -12.36 6.48
CA VAL A 140 7.19 -11.44 7.51
C VAL A 140 5.74 -11.71 7.86
N VAL A 141 4.94 -12.16 6.89
CA VAL A 141 3.53 -12.53 7.04
C VAL A 141 3.39 -14.00 7.40
#